data_AF-A0A660SZX6-F1
#
_entry.id   AF-A0A660SZX6-F1
#
_cell.length_a   1.000
_cell.length_b   1.000
_cell.length_c   1.000
_cell.angle_alpha   90.00
_cell.angle_beta   90.00
_cell.angle_gamma   90.00
#
_symmetry.space_group_name_H-M   'P 1'
#
loop_
_entity.id
_entity.type
_entity.pdbx_description
1 polymer ?
#
loop_
_entity_poly.entity_id
_entity_poly.type
_entity_poly.pdbx_seq_one_letter_code
_entity_poly.pdbx_strand_id
1 'polypeptide(L)'
;MALLSVYPKEKVIVNKRRVLDVMPSQSIILFMTDRKSIIAPSVLAADFSDIGKALKLVESAGAEWVHLDVMDGCFVPPITFGAQMAAAIRSGTDLPLDTHLMTVNPGKHLEAFMKAGVDRFTFHIEAEIHAHRLIGEIHKSGAKAGIAIVPSTPVSLISELLGYIDQVL
;
A
#
# COMPACT_ATOMS: atom_id res chain seq x y z
N MET A 1 -12.63 -27.32 -45.24
CA MET A 1 -12.94 -25.88 -45.27
C MET A 1 -11.85 -25.17 -44.49
N ALA A 2 -10.84 -24.69 -45.20
CA ALA A 2 -9.71 -23.97 -44.62
C ALA A 2 -10.10 -22.49 -44.46
N LEU A 3 -9.79 -21.92 -43.30
CA LEU A 3 -9.53 -20.49 -43.17
C LEU A 3 -8.41 -20.32 -42.14
N LEU A 4 -7.26 -19.89 -42.66
CA LEU A 4 -6.16 -19.33 -41.91
C LEU A 4 -6.64 -18.09 -41.16
N SER A 5 -6.32 -17.97 -39.87
CA SER A 5 -6.15 -16.67 -39.23
C SER A 5 -4.69 -16.51 -38.86
N VAL A 6 -4.12 -15.47 -39.45
CA VAL A 6 -2.73 -15.06 -39.39
C VAL A 6 -2.54 -14.28 -38.09
N TYR A 7 -1.65 -14.75 -37.21
CA TYR A 7 -1.00 -13.86 -36.24
C TYR A 7 0.52 -14.01 -36.43
N PRO A 8 1.24 -12.89 -36.65
CA PRO A 8 2.65 -12.93 -36.97
C PRO A 8 3.45 -13.43 -35.75
N LYS A 9 4.36 -14.37 -36.00
CA LYS A 9 5.42 -14.72 -35.06
C LYS A 9 6.40 -13.55 -34.97
N GLU A 10 6.03 -12.49 -34.25
CA GLU A 10 7.03 -11.55 -33.77
C GLU A 10 7.84 -12.23 -32.67
N LYS A 11 9.09 -12.59 -32.99
CA LYS A 11 10.11 -12.83 -31.97
C LYS A 11 10.30 -11.51 -31.24
N VAL A 12 9.61 -11.32 -30.13
CA VAL A 12 9.96 -10.25 -29.20
C VAL A 12 11.26 -10.67 -28.53
N ILE A 13 12.37 -10.14 -29.04
CA ILE A 13 13.68 -10.22 -28.37
C ILE A 13 13.58 -9.30 -27.15
N VAL A 14 13.10 -9.84 -26.03
CA VAL A 14 13.17 -9.15 -24.74
C VAL A 14 14.51 -9.51 -24.11
N ASN A 15 15.41 -8.53 -24.06
CA ASN A 15 16.69 -8.58 -23.37
C ASN A 15 16.62 -9.36 -22.04
N LYS A 16 17.42 -10.44 -21.95
CA LYS A 16 17.76 -11.23 -20.74
C LYS A 16 16.63 -11.32 -19.69
N ARG A 17 15.56 -12.07 -19.96
CA ARG A 17 14.57 -12.48 -18.95
C ARG A 17 14.47 -14.01 -18.92
N ARG A 18 14.62 -14.61 -17.73
CA ARG A 18 14.44 -16.06 -17.55
C ARG A 18 12.97 -16.40 -17.75
N VAL A 19 12.67 -17.16 -18.80
CA VAL A 19 11.40 -17.88 -18.93
C VAL A 19 11.53 -19.14 -18.09
N LEU A 20 10.71 -19.29 -17.06
CA LEU A 20 10.50 -20.59 -16.42
C LEU A 20 9.36 -21.26 -17.18
N ASP A 21 9.66 -22.39 -17.82
CA ASP A 21 8.66 -23.20 -18.51
C ASP A 21 7.71 -23.82 -17.47
N VAL A 22 6.49 -23.28 -17.38
CA VAL A 22 5.39 -23.90 -16.65
C VAL A 22 4.46 -24.57 -17.68
N MET A 23 4.05 -25.79 -17.35
CA MET A 23 3.37 -26.78 -18.20
C MET A 23 2.24 -26.26 -19.12
N PRO A 24 1.98 -26.95 -20.25
CA PRO A 24 1.14 -26.42 -21.33
C PRO A 24 -0.34 -26.60 -21.03
N SER A 25 -0.93 -25.66 -20.29
CA SER A 25 -2.37 -25.35 -20.45
C SER A 25 -2.79 -23.96 -19.98
N GLN A 26 -1.97 -23.21 -19.24
CA GLN A 26 -2.24 -21.81 -18.89
C GLN A 26 -0.92 -21.02 -18.80
N SER A 27 -0.58 -20.28 -19.85
CA SER A 27 0.62 -19.44 -19.88
C SER A 27 0.39 -18.17 -19.07
N ILE A 28 0.52 -18.24 -17.74
CA ILE A 28 0.69 -17.06 -16.90
C ILE A 28 2.12 -16.57 -17.13
N ILE A 29 2.28 -15.51 -17.94
CA ILE A 29 3.57 -14.82 -18.04
C ILE A 29 3.76 -14.07 -16.73
N LEU A 30 4.50 -14.67 -15.80
CA LEU A 30 4.93 -13.99 -14.59
C LEU A 30 6.02 -12.98 -14.97
N PHE A 31 5.60 -11.74 -15.23
CA PHE A 31 6.53 -10.62 -15.36
C PHE A 31 7.12 -10.32 -13.98
N MET A 32 8.16 -11.08 -13.60
CA MET A 32 9.04 -10.68 -12.50
C MET A 32 9.81 -9.46 -12.97
N THR A 33 9.29 -8.29 -12.61
CA THR A 33 10.02 -7.03 -12.74
C THR A 33 11.11 -7.02 -11.68
N ASP A 34 12.29 -6.50 -12.02
CA ASP A 34 13.39 -6.25 -11.08
C ASP A 34 13.00 -5.06 -10.18
N ARG A 35 11.92 -5.21 -9.41
CA ARG A 35 11.44 -4.19 -8.48
C ARG A 35 12.16 -4.41 -7.16
N LYS A 36 12.88 -3.37 -6.76
CA LYS A 36 13.44 -3.24 -5.42
C LYS A 36 12.31 -3.46 -4.41
N SER A 37 12.46 -4.46 -3.54
CA SER A 37 11.57 -4.65 -2.39
C SER A 37 11.74 -3.48 -1.43
N ILE A 38 10.62 -2.99 -0.91
CA ILE A 38 10.59 -1.93 0.09
C ILE A 38 10.40 -2.59 1.45
N ILE A 39 11.18 -2.19 2.44
CA ILE A 39 10.99 -2.61 3.83
C ILE A 39 10.40 -1.43 4.61
N ALA A 40 9.22 -1.66 5.19
CA ALA A 40 8.47 -0.65 5.95
C ALA A 40 8.17 -1.16 7.37
N PRO A 41 9.08 -1.00 8.34
CA PRO A 41 8.87 -1.48 9.71
C PRO A 41 7.70 -0.75 10.38
N SER A 42 6.81 -1.52 11.05
CA SER A 42 5.69 -0.95 11.80
C SER A 42 6.13 -0.41 13.15
N VAL A 43 5.71 0.83 13.45
CA VAL A 43 5.99 1.47 14.75
C VAL A 43 5.32 0.71 15.90
N LEU A 44 4.25 -0.07 15.65
CA LEU A 44 3.60 -0.86 16.71
C LEU A 44 4.52 -1.89 17.35
N ALA A 45 5.59 -2.31 16.67
CA ALA A 45 6.58 -3.23 17.24
C ALA A 45 7.67 -2.51 18.07
N ALA A 46 7.65 -1.18 18.12
CA ALA A 46 8.64 -0.39 18.85
C ALA A 46 8.33 -0.32 20.35
N ASP A 47 9.35 0.05 21.13
CA ASP A 47 9.17 0.51 22.49
C ASP A 47 8.56 1.92 22.47
N PHE A 48 7.28 2.03 22.85
CA PHE A 48 6.57 3.31 22.85
C PHE A 48 7.13 4.32 23.85
N SER A 49 7.92 3.90 24.84
CA SER A 49 8.59 4.83 25.75
C SER A 49 9.74 5.58 25.09
N ASP A 50 10.29 5.07 23.97
CA ASP A 50 11.36 5.71 23.19
C ASP A 50 11.26 5.34 21.70
N ILE A 51 10.23 5.89 21.03
CA ILE A 51 10.04 5.71 19.58
C ILE A 51 11.22 6.29 18.80
N GLY A 52 11.85 7.36 19.27
CA GLY A 52 12.98 8.00 18.60
C GLY A 52 14.16 7.05 18.40
N LYS A 53 14.43 6.18 19.37
CA LYS A 53 15.44 5.12 19.22
C LYS A 53 15.07 4.10 18.15
N ALA A 54 13.81 3.71 18.06
CA ALA A 54 13.33 2.80 17.02
C ALA A 54 13.45 3.42 15.62
N LEU A 55 13.10 4.71 15.46
CA LEU A 55 13.24 5.43 14.19
C LEU A 55 14.69 5.47 13.71
N LYS A 56 15.64 5.83 14.58
CA LYS A 56 17.06 5.83 14.24
C LYS A 56 17.57 4.44 13.84
N LEU A 57 17.09 3.40 14.53
CA LEU A 57 17.47 2.03 14.23
C LEU A 57 17.02 1.63 12.83
N VAL A 58 15.74 1.86 12.48
CA VAL A 58 15.21 1.46 11.17
C VAL A 58 15.83 2.27 10.03
N GLU A 59 16.09 3.56 10.23
CA GLU A 59 16.83 4.41 9.29
C GLU A 59 18.24 3.86 9.05
N SER A 60 18.98 3.55 10.11
CA SER A 60 20.34 3.00 10.00
C SER A 60 20.40 1.61 9.36
N ALA A 61 19.31 0.84 9.48
CA ALA A 61 19.14 -0.47 8.85
C ALA A 61 18.75 -0.36 7.37
N GLY A 62 18.52 0.86 6.85
CA GLY A 62 18.19 1.11 5.45
C GLY A 62 16.71 0.92 5.12
N ALA A 63 15.82 0.99 6.11
CA ALA A 63 14.38 0.99 5.86
C ALA A 63 14.00 2.18 4.97
N GLU A 64 13.10 1.95 4.04
CA GLU A 64 12.65 2.98 3.11
C GLU A 64 11.44 3.73 3.64
N TRP A 65 10.54 3.08 4.36
CA TRP A 65 9.34 3.69 4.94
C TRP A 65 9.20 3.37 6.43
N VAL A 66 8.39 4.15 7.13
CA VAL A 66 7.92 3.84 8.48
C VAL A 66 6.42 3.57 8.40
N HIS A 67 6.00 2.38 8.82
CA HIS A 67 4.60 1.96 8.72
C HIS A 67 3.83 2.31 9.99
N LEU A 68 2.63 2.88 9.83
CA LEU A 68 1.76 3.37 10.89
C LEU A 68 0.41 2.66 10.82
N ASP A 69 0.18 1.72 11.72
CA ASP A 69 -1.10 1.02 11.88
C ASP A 69 -2.03 1.79 12.83
N VAL A 70 -3.07 2.42 12.27
CA VAL A 70 -4.03 3.26 12.99
C VAL A 70 -5.33 2.50 13.17
N MET A 71 -5.68 2.21 14.42
CA MET A 71 -6.84 1.39 14.80
C MET A 71 -7.77 2.16 15.74
N ASP A 72 -9.08 2.12 15.50
CA ASP A 72 -10.09 2.89 16.22
C ASP A 72 -10.93 2.08 17.24
N GLY A 73 -10.67 0.78 17.40
CA GLY A 73 -11.46 -0.09 18.27
C GLY A 73 -12.85 -0.46 17.70
N CYS A 74 -13.22 0.07 16.52
CA CYS A 74 -14.52 -0.16 15.88
C CYS A 74 -14.38 -1.04 14.64
N PHE A 75 -13.47 -0.70 13.72
CA PHE A 75 -13.19 -1.53 12.55
C PHE A 75 -12.41 -2.80 12.94
N VAL A 76 -11.45 -2.64 13.85
CA VAL A 76 -10.73 -3.74 14.52
C VAL A 76 -10.78 -3.54 16.04
N PRO A 77 -10.71 -4.60 16.87
CA PRO A 77 -10.81 -4.45 18.32
C PRO A 77 -9.72 -3.61 19.02
N PRO A 78 -8.44 -3.65 18.62
CA PRO A 78 -7.41 -2.85 19.28
C PRO A 78 -7.54 -1.36 18.96
N ILE A 79 -6.99 -0.53 19.85
CA ILE A 79 -6.85 0.92 19.66
C ILE A 79 -5.36 1.24 19.70
N THR A 80 -4.87 1.99 18.72
CA THR A 80 -3.44 2.36 18.65
C THR A 80 -3.25 3.84 18.96
N PHE A 81 -3.17 4.69 17.94
CA PHE A 81 -2.87 6.10 18.08
C PHE A 81 -3.50 6.93 16.96
N GLY A 82 -3.61 8.24 17.18
CA GLY A 82 -4.13 9.19 16.20
C GLY A 82 -3.04 10.05 15.54
N ALA A 83 -3.48 11.05 14.79
CA ALA A 83 -2.61 11.97 14.04
C ALA A 83 -1.56 12.70 14.89
N GLN A 84 -1.81 12.91 16.19
CA GLN A 84 -0.83 13.50 17.10
C GLN A 84 0.44 12.65 17.22
N MET A 85 0.31 11.32 17.29
CA MET A 85 1.46 10.42 17.32
C MET A 85 2.17 10.41 15.97
N ALA A 86 1.42 10.43 14.86
CA ALA A 86 2.02 10.54 13.53
C ALA A 86 2.86 11.82 13.38
N ALA A 87 2.38 12.96 13.90
CA ALA A 87 3.13 14.21 13.89
C ALA A 87 4.40 14.15 14.75
N ALA A 88 4.32 13.48 15.92
CA ALA A 88 5.49 13.26 16.77
C ALA A 88 6.53 12.37 16.04
N ILE A 89 6.09 11.29 15.40
CA ILE A 89 6.94 10.40 14.60
C ILE A 89 7.57 11.17 13.43
N ARG A 90 6.79 11.97 12.70
CA ARG A 90 7.27 12.80 11.59
C ARG A 90 8.42 13.71 12.00
N SER A 91 8.43 14.23 13.22
CA SER A 91 9.52 15.08 13.71
C SER A 91 10.83 14.34 14.01
N GLY A 92 10.79 13.01 14.06
CA GLY A 92 11.94 12.15 14.38
C GLY A 92 12.55 11.38 13.20
N THR A 93 12.02 11.52 11.98
CA THR A 93 12.52 10.85 10.78
C THR A 93 12.18 11.70 9.55
N ASP A 94 12.88 11.51 8.43
CA ASP A 94 12.52 12.03 7.09
C ASP A 94 12.00 10.93 6.15
N LEU A 95 11.96 9.66 6.61
CA LEU A 95 11.41 8.55 5.83
C LEU A 95 9.92 8.75 5.55
N PRO A 96 9.41 8.36 4.38
CA PRO A 96 7.98 8.37 4.10
C PRO A 96 7.17 7.62 5.17
N LEU A 97 6.09 8.24 5.63
CA LEU A 97 5.16 7.64 6.57
C LEU A 97 4.03 6.93 5.80
N ASP A 98 3.99 5.60 5.94
CA ASP A 98 3.00 4.73 5.31
C ASP A 98 1.89 4.39 6.30
N THR A 99 0.75 5.09 6.20
CA THR A 99 -0.34 4.95 7.17
C THR A 99 -1.40 3.98 6.69
N HIS A 100 -1.65 2.96 7.49
CA HIS A 100 -2.72 2.00 7.32
C HIS A 100 -3.88 2.33 8.28
N LEU A 101 -4.97 2.83 7.70
CA LEU A 101 -6.19 3.22 8.41
C LEU A 101 -7.13 2.02 8.56
N MET A 102 -7.02 1.33 9.70
CA MET A 102 -7.97 0.33 10.16
C MET A 102 -9.06 1.00 11.00
N THR A 103 -9.81 1.91 10.37
CA THR A 103 -10.85 2.71 11.03
C THR A 103 -12.15 2.75 10.23
N VAL A 104 -13.28 2.97 10.89
CA VAL A 104 -14.56 3.24 10.22
C VAL A 104 -14.59 4.67 9.69
N ASN A 105 -15.08 4.87 8.47
CA ASN A 105 -15.10 6.18 7.80
C ASN A 105 -13.70 6.84 7.74
N PRO A 106 -12.70 6.19 7.10
CA PRO A 106 -11.31 6.65 7.09
C PRO A 106 -11.13 8.09 6.59
N GLY A 107 -12.01 8.56 5.69
CA GLY A 107 -12.00 9.94 5.20
C GLY A 107 -12.11 11.01 6.30
N LYS A 108 -12.73 10.71 7.45
CA LYS A 108 -12.82 11.66 8.58
C LYS A 108 -11.46 11.96 9.23
N HIS A 109 -10.51 11.05 9.09
CA HIS A 109 -9.17 11.19 9.68
C HIS A 109 -8.16 11.83 8.74
N LEU A 110 -8.47 11.87 7.43
CA LEU A 110 -7.53 12.26 6.39
C LEU A 110 -6.91 13.64 6.65
N GLU A 111 -7.71 14.67 6.92
CA GLU A 111 -7.21 16.03 7.16
C GLU A 111 -6.19 16.11 8.30
N ALA A 112 -6.48 15.43 9.41
CA ALA A 112 -5.60 15.45 10.58
C ALA A 112 -4.27 14.75 10.31
N PHE A 113 -4.28 13.59 9.64
CA PHE A 113 -3.06 12.86 9.30
C PHE A 113 -2.26 13.54 8.18
N MET A 114 -2.92 14.21 7.22
CA MET A 114 -2.23 15.03 6.23
C MET A 114 -1.46 16.18 6.90
N LYS A 115 -2.10 16.87 7.85
CA LYS A 115 -1.43 17.91 8.66
C LYS A 115 -0.30 17.36 9.51
N ALA A 116 -0.35 16.08 9.88
CA ALA A 116 0.71 15.38 10.61
C ALA A 116 1.91 14.98 9.73
N GLY A 117 1.84 15.18 8.41
CA GLY A 117 2.94 14.89 7.48
C GLY A 117 2.98 13.43 7.02
N VAL A 118 1.82 12.76 6.92
CA VAL A 118 1.70 11.43 6.33
C VAL A 118 1.80 11.48 4.81
N ASP A 119 2.60 10.60 4.22
CA ASP A 119 2.88 10.55 2.79
C ASP A 119 2.03 9.55 2.03
N ARG A 120 1.56 8.50 2.70
CA ARG A 120 0.78 7.41 2.09
C ARG A 120 -0.38 7.00 2.99
N PHE A 121 -1.53 6.77 2.38
CA PHE A 121 -2.76 6.36 3.03
C PHE A 121 -3.27 5.08 2.41
N THR A 122 -3.33 4.01 3.18
CA THR A 122 -4.00 2.77 2.81
C THR A 122 -5.21 2.59 3.71
N PHE A 123 -6.40 2.42 3.14
CA PHE A 123 -7.62 2.20 3.91
C PHE A 123 -8.35 0.95 3.43
N HIS A 124 -9.15 0.37 4.31
CA HIS A 124 -9.94 -0.81 4.01
C HIS A 124 -11.14 -0.50 3.09
N ILE A 125 -11.29 -1.24 1.99
CA ILE A 125 -12.44 -1.09 1.09
C ILE A 125 -13.77 -1.31 1.80
N GLU A 126 -13.77 -2.13 2.86
CA GLU A 126 -14.93 -2.45 3.68
C GLU A 126 -15.41 -1.27 4.53
N ALA A 127 -14.55 -0.26 4.75
CA ALA A 127 -14.80 0.86 5.64
C ALA A 127 -15.24 2.15 4.92
N GLU A 128 -15.25 2.18 3.58
CA GLU A 128 -15.52 3.38 2.80
C GLU A 128 -16.43 3.09 1.59
N ILE A 129 -17.65 3.62 1.63
CA ILE A 129 -18.65 3.47 0.56
C ILE A 129 -18.21 4.20 -0.71
N HIS A 130 -17.55 5.35 -0.57
CA HIS A 130 -17.15 6.21 -1.69
C HIS A 130 -15.64 6.18 -1.92
N ALA A 131 -15.04 4.98 -1.99
CA ALA A 131 -13.60 4.77 -2.07
C ALA A 131 -12.91 5.56 -3.20
N HIS A 132 -13.47 5.58 -4.41
CA HIS A 132 -12.93 6.38 -5.53
C HIS A 132 -12.83 7.87 -5.20
N ARG A 133 -13.80 8.42 -4.47
CA ARG A 133 -13.75 9.82 -4.03
C ARG A 133 -12.64 10.04 -3.02
N LEU A 134 -12.52 9.16 -2.02
CA LEU A 134 -11.48 9.25 -1.00
C LEU A 134 -10.07 9.16 -1.61
N ILE A 135 -9.87 8.23 -2.55
CA ILE A 135 -8.62 8.14 -3.34
C ILE A 135 -8.30 9.47 -4.00
N GLY A 136 -9.27 10.09 -4.67
CA GLY A 136 -9.08 11.38 -5.30
C GLY A 136 -8.77 12.52 -4.30
N GLU A 137 -9.34 12.48 -3.10
CA GLU A 137 -9.03 13.43 -2.02
C GLU A 137 -7.60 13.24 -1.50
N ILE A 138 -7.15 11.99 -1.32
CA ILE A 138 -5.77 11.66 -0.94
C ILE A 138 -4.78 12.15 -2.01
N HIS A 139 -5.03 11.88 -3.29
CA HIS A 139 -4.12 12.32 -4.37
C HIS A 139 -4.05 13.84 -4.51
N LYS A 140 -5.16 14.55 -4.29
CA LYS A 140 -5.19 16.03 -4.33
C LYS A 140 -4.29 16.67 -3.28
N SER A 141 -3.97 15.97 -2.19
CA SER A 141 -3.03 16.48 -1.18
C SER A 141 -1.57 16.20 -1.52
N GLY A 142 -1.30 15.46 -2.61
CA GLY A 142 0.04 15.02 -3.00
C GLY A 142 0.46 13.68 -2.37
N ALA A 143 -0.36 13.13 -1.47
CA ALA A 143 -0.12 11.82 -0.86
C ALA A 143 -0.48 10.67 -1.81
N LYS A 144 -0.02 9.47 -1.45
CA LYS A 144 -0.28 8.23 -2.19
C LYS A 144 -1.46 7.47 -1.59
N ALA A 145 -2.31 6.90 -2.43
CA ALA A 145 -3.53 6.20 -2.01
C ALA A 145 -3.39 4.70 -2.22
N GLY A 146 -3.75 3.91 -1.23
CA GLY A 146 -3.80 2.45 -1.28
C GLY A 146 -5.13 1.93 -0.77
N ILE A 147 -5.46 0.71 -1.17
CA ILE A 147 -6.60 -0.04 -0.62
C ILE A 147 -6.10 -1.30 0.06
N ALA A 148 -6.54 -1.52 1.29
CA ALA A 148 -6.43 -2.79 1.99
C ALA A 148 -7.71 -3.61 1.83
N ILE A 149 -7.58 -4.94 1.87
CA ILE A 149 -8.72 -5.85 2.00
C ILE A 149 -8.49 -6.80 3.18
N VAL A 150 -9.55 -7.15 3.92
CA VAL A 150 -9.45 -8.24 4.89
C VAL A 150 -9.37 -9.59 4.17
N PRO A 151 -8.86 -10.67 4.80
CA PRO A 151 -8.68 -11.95 4.12
C PRO A 151 -9.96 -12.57 3.52
N SER A 152 -11.13 -12.25 4.08
CA SER A 152 -12.43 -12.74 3.58
C SER A 152 -12.98 -11.93 2.41
N THR A 153 -12.38 -10.79 2.08
CA THR A 153 -12.87 -9.90 1.02
C THR A 153 -12.29 -10.33 -0.33
N PRO A 154 -13.13 -10.58 -1.34
CA PRO A 154 -12.65 -10.94 -2.67
C PRO A 154 -11.86 -9.79 -3.32
N VAL A 155 -10.69 -10.10 -3.87
CA VAL A 155 -9.85 -9.13 -4.62
C VAL A 155 -10.61 -8.47 -5.77
N SER A 156 -11.60 -9.15 -6.35
CA SER A 156 -12.44 -8.58 -7.40
C SER A 156 -13.18 -7.31 -6.98
N LEU A 157 -13.41 -7.09 -5.68
CA LEU A 157 -14.10 -5.92 -5.15
C LEU A 157 -13.35 -4.61 -5.45
N ILE A 158 -12.04 -4.67 -5.67
CA ILE A 158 -11.19 -3.50 -5.93
C ILE A 158 -10.76 -3.37 -7.40
N SER A 159 -11.22 -4.28 -8.27
CA SER A 159 -10.78 -4.38 -9.67
C SER A 159 -10.94 -3.07 -10.45
N GLU A 160 -12.08 -2.40 -10.33
CA GLU A 160 -12.38 -1.11 -10.97
C GLU A 160 -11.56 0.07 -10.39
N LEU A 161 -10.96 -0.12 -9.21
CA LEU A 161 -10.17 0.90 -8.53
C LEU A 161 -8.66 0.77 -8.78
N LEU A 162 -8.20 -0.35 -9.34
CA LEU A 162 -6.76 -0.64 -9.54
C LEU A 162 -6.03 0.43 -10.36
N GLY A 163 -6.71 1.06 -11.32
CA GLY A 163 -6.14 2.15 -12.14
C GLY A 163 -5.97 3.48 -11.39
N TYR A 164 -6.54 3.61 -10.19
CA TYR A 164 -6.56 4.84 -9.41
C TYR A 164 -5.74 4.76 -8.12
N ILE A 165 -5.21 3.59 -7.76
CA ILE A 165 -4.47 3.39 -6.51
C ILE A 165 -2.99 3.12 -6.76
N ASP A 166 -2.16 3.49 -5.79
CA ASP A 166 -0.70 3.32 -5.80
C ASP A 166 -0.26 2.03 -5.10
N GLN A 167 -1.13 1.42 -4.29
CA GLN A 167 -0.81 0.24 -3.45
C GLN A 167 -2.06 -0.61 -3.17
N VAL A 168 -1.86 -1.92 -3.06
CA VAL A 168 -2.85 -2.88 -2.53
C VAL A 168 -2.21 -3.57 -1.33
N LEU A 169 -2.98 -3.74 -0.24
CA LEU A 169 -2.57 -4.41 1.00
C LEU A 169 -3.50 -5.56 1.35
#